data_AF-A0A919TMU7-F1
#
_entry.id   AF-A0A919TMU7-F1
#
_cell.length_a   1.000
_cell.length_b   1.000
_cell.length_c   1.000
_cell.angle_alpha   90.00
_cell.angle_beta   90.00
_cell.angle_gamma   90.00
#
_symmetry.space_group_name_H-M   'P 1'
#
loop_
_entity.id
_entity.type
_entity.pdbx_description
1 polymer ?
#
loop_
_entity_poly.entity_id
_entity_poly.type
_entity_poly.pdbx_seq_one_letter_code
_entity_poly.pdbx_strand_id
1 'polypeptide(L)'
;MEIVGTALAEMTMPQISPLAGEPIERADAERLAGVLKALADPARLRLLSLIQSATDGEACVCDLTAPLGLSQPTVSHHLRILTEAGLLEREKRGVWAYYRLVPTAIATIADLLTPPRKRATKKAR
;
A
#
# COMPACT_ATOMS: atom_id res chain seq x y z
N MET A 1 -28.39 -19.38 4.29
CA MET A 1 -27.58 -20.33 3.50
C MET A 1 -26.84 -19.49 2.48
N GLU A 2 -25.71 -18.86 2.81
CA GLU A 2 -24.39 -19.50 3.09
C GLU A 2 -23.99 -20.34 1.85
N ILE A 3 -22.80 -20.23 1.25
CA ILE A 3 -21.48 -19.71 1.64
C ILE A 3 -20.81 -19.08 0.38
N VAL A 4 -19.79 -18.21 0.41
CA VAL A 4 -18.82 -17.82 1.45
C VAL A 4 -18.64 -16.28 1.43
N GLY A 5 -18.42 -15.64 2.58
CA GLY A 5 -17.81 -14.30 2.65
C GLY A 5 -16.30 -14.45 2.86
N THR A 6 -15.49 -13.90 1.95
CA THR A 6 -14.02 -13.96 2.00
C THR A 6 -13.51 -13.59 3.39
N ALA A 7 -12.70 -14.48 3.98
CA ALA A 7 -11.97 -14.17 5.19
C ALA A 7 -11.14 -12.90 4.97
N LEU A 8 -11.50 -11.84 5.68
CA LEU A 8 -10.61 -10.71 5.90
C LEU A 8 -9.42 -11.28 6.67
N ALA A 9 -8.33 -11.54 5.96
CA ALA A 9 -7.07 -11.81 6.60
C ALA A 9 -6.69 -10.52 7.35
N GLU A 10 -6.84 -10.54 8.67
CA GLU A 10 -6.40 -9.48 9.58
C GLU A 10 -4.86 -9.43 9.62
N MET A 11 -4.24 -9.17 8.47
CA MET A 11 -2.88 -8.69 8.35
C MET A 11 -2.86 -7.20 8.72
N THR A 12 -3.32 -6.90 9.94
CA THR A 12 -3.11 -5.61 10.59
C THR A 12 -1.62 -5.31 10.51
N MET A 13 -1.25 -4.32 9.72
CA MET A 13 0.13 -3.85 9.65
C MET A 13 0.51 -3.39 11.06
N PRO A 14 1.51 -4.03 11.71
CA PRO A 14 1.95 -3.54 13.00
C PRO A 14 2.50 -2.11 12.82
N GLN A 15 2.22 -1.21 13.77
CA GLN A 15 2.70 0.16 13.72
C GLN A 15 4.21 0.19 14.03
N ILE A 16 5.03 -0.11 13.02
CA ILE A 16 6.48 -0.23 13.14
C ILE A 16 7.15 1.02 12.55
N SER A 17 7.79 1.79 13.42
CA SER A 17 8.57 2.97 13.05
C SER A 17 10.06 2.72 13.35
N PRO A 18 10.88 2.29 12.37
CA PRO A 18 12.32 2.06 12.59
C PRO A 18 13.09 3.35 12.91
N LEU A 19 12.48 4.51 12.70
CA LEU A 19 13.01 5.81 13.07
C LEU A 19 12.64 6.24 14.52
N ALA A 20 11.76 5.50 15.22
CA ALA A 20 11.25 5.92 16.53
C ALA A 20 12.23 5.73 17.69
N GLY A 21 13.25 4.85 17.57
CA GLY A 21 14.41 4.85 18.45
C GLY A 21 14.89 3.51 19.01
N GLU A 22 14.16 2.42 18.76
CA GLU A 22 14.61 1.04 19.05
C GLU A 22 14.85 0.30 17.71
N PRO A 23 15.86 -0.59 17.63
CA PRO A 23 16.06 -1.42 16.45
C PRO A 23 14.84 -2.31 16.20
N ILE A 24 14.39 -2.37 14.95
CA ILE A 24 13.29 -3.27 14.57
C ILE A 24 13.82 -4.70 14.35
N GLU A 25 12.95 -5.68 14.58
CA GLU A 25 13.26 -7.08 14.32
C GLU A 25 13.49 -7.35 12.84
N ARG A 26 14.35 -8.34 12.55
CA ARG A 26 14.72 -8.68 11.17
C ARG A 26 13.52 -9.05 10.30
N ALA A 27 12.57 -9.81 10.84
CA ALA A 27 11.36 -10.22 10.13
C ALA A 27 10.48 -9.02 9.72
N ASP A 28 10.45 -7.98 10.55
CA ASP A 28 9.70 -6.75 10.27
C ASP A 28 10.42 -5.87 9.26
N ALA A 29 11.76 -5.81 9.31
CA ALA A 29 12.56 -5.16 8.28
C ALA A 29 12.36 -5.82 6.91
N GLU A 30 12.31 -7.15 6.85
CA GLU A 30 12.05 -7.91 5.61
C GLU A 30 10.62 -7.69 5.09
N ARG A 31 9.61 -7.70 5.98
CA ARG A 31 8.20 -7.37 5.66
C ARG A 31 8.07 -5.97 5.06
N LEU A 32 8.66 -4.98 5.74
CA LEU A 32 8.69 -3.59 5.33
C LEU A 32 9.39 -3.40 3.97
N ALA A 33 10.56 -4.01 3.79
CA ALA A 33 11.28 -3.94 2.53
C ALA A 33 10.45 -4.48 1.36
N GLY A 34 9.61 -5.51 1.61
CA GLY A 34 8.61 -5.99 0.65
C GLY A 34 7.60 -4.92 0.23
N VAL A 35 6.99 -4.22 1.19
CA VAL A 35 6.02 -3.13 0.94
C VAL A 35 6.67 -1.96 0.21
N LEU A 36 7.87 -1.53 0.65
CA LEU A 36 8.61 -0.45 -0.01
C LEU A 36 9.03 -0.83 -1.45
N LYS A 37 9.38 -2.09 -1.70
CA LYS A 37 9.65 -2.62 -3.06
C LYS A 37 8.39 -2.66 -3.93
N ALA A 38 7.22 -2.90 -3.33
CA ALA A 38 5.93 -2.76 -4.02
C ALA A 38 5.60 -1.29 -4.36
N LEU A 39 6.16 -0.30 -3.65
CA LEU A 39 6.04 1.12 -4.00
C LEU A 39 7.13 1.64 -4.96
N ALA A 40 8.33 1.04 -4.96
CA ALA A 40 9.51 1.54 -5.69
C ALA A 40 9.46 1.32 -7.22
N ASP A 41 8.44 1.87 -7.87
CA ASP A 41 8.20 1.77 -9.32
C ASP A 41 7.32 2.93 -9.82
N PRO A 42 7.70 3.63 -10.91
CA PRO A 42 6.95 4.80 -11.39
C PRO A 42 5.51 4.52 -11.80
N ALA A 43 5.22 3.35 -12.40
CA ALA A 43 3.88 2.99 -12.81
C ALA A 43 3.00 2.67 -11.60
N ARG A 44 3.55 1.99 -10.58
CA ARG A 44 2.83 1.71 -9.33
C ARG A 44 2.51 2.97 -8.53
N LEU A 45 3.45 3.91 -8.39
CA LEU A 45 3.19 5.21 -7.77
C LEU A 45 2.10 6.00 -8.52
N ARG A 46 2.14 5.99 -9.86
CA ARG A 46 1.15 6.67 -10.69
C ARG A 46 -0.23 6.01 -10.63
N LEU A 47 -0.30 4.68 -10.51
CA LEU A 47 -1.56 3.95 -10.27
C LEU A 47 -2.21 4.37 -8.95
N LEU A 48 -1.44 4.44 -7.85
CA LEU A 48 -1.96 4.90 -6.55
C LEU A 48 -2.50 6.34 -6.65
N SER A 49 -1.77 7.24 -7.31
CA SER A 49 -2.21 8.62 -7.54
C SER A 49 -3.50 8.70 -8.36
N LEU A 50 -3.63 7.89 -9.42
CA LEU A 50 -4.82 7.88 -10.29
C LEU A 50 -6.05 7.37 -9.54
N ILE A 51 -5.92 6.24 -8.84
CA ILE A 51 -6.99 5.65 -8.03
C ILE A 51 -7.47 6.64 -6.97
N GLN A 52 -6.54 7.28 -6.23
CA GLN A 52 -6.88 8.26 -5.20
C GLN A 52 -7.55 9.52 -5.77
N SER A 53 -7.27 9.88 -7.04
CA SER A 53 -7.86 11.04 -7.72
C SER A 53 -9.21 10.76 -8.42
N ALA A 54 -9.66 9.51 -8.45
CA ALA A 54 -10.95 9.15 -9.05
C ALA A 54 -12.13 9.66 -8.19
N THR A 55 -13.28 9.89 -8.82
CA THR A 55 -14.47 10.54 -8.22
C THR A 55 -14.92 9.91 -6.91
N ASP A 56 -14.76 8.59 -6.75
CA ASP A 56 -15.15 7.82 -5.57
C ASP A 56 -13.94 7.22 -4.81
N GLY A 57 -12.71 7.64 -5.12
CA GLY A 57 -11.47 7.10 -4.55
C GLY A 57 -11.12 5.68 -5.02
N GLU A 58 -11.79 5.19 -6.07
CA GLU A 58 -11.58 3.88 -6.68
C GLU A 58 -11.64 3.93 -8.22
N ALA A 59 -10.94 3.01 -8.89
CA ALA A 59 -10.91 2.96 -10.36
C ALA A 59 -10.96 1.54 -10.94
N CYS A 60 -11.54 1.38 -12.11
CA CYS A 60 -11.50 0.14 -12.89
C CYS A 60 -10.11 -0.05 -13.53
N VAL A 61 -9.66 -1.30 -13.69
CA VAL A 61 -8.49 -1.62 -14.54
C VAL A 61 -8.60 -1.04 -15.96
N CYS A 62 -9.82 -0.88 -16.47
CA CYS A 62 -10.14 -0.33 -17.77
C CYS A 62 -9.82 1.16 -17.91
N ASP A 63 -10.02 1.95 -16.86
CA ASP A 63 -9.75 3.40 -16.85
C ASP A 63 -8.25 3.71 -16.64
N LEU A 64 -7.50 2.73 -16.13
CA LEU A 64 -6.10 2.90 -15.73
C LEU A 64 -5.08 2.62 -16.84
N THR A 65 -5.44 1.97 -17.94
CA THR A 65 -4.50 1.62 -19.02
C THR A 65 -4.07 2.83 -19.85
N ALA A 66 -5.04 3.59 -20.36
CA ALA A 66 -4.77 4.73 -21.23
C ALA A 66 -3.97 5.87 -20.56
N PRO A 67 -4.26 6.30 -19.30
CA PRO A 67 -3.49 7.34 -18.64
C PRO A 67 -2.02 6.99 -18.40
N LEU A 68 -1.71 5.70 -18.21
CA LEU A 68 -0.34 5.22 -18.04
C LEU A 68 0.38 4.94 -19.36
N GLY A 69 -0.34 4.79 -20.49
CA GLY A 69 0.25 4.37 -21.76
C GLY A 69 0.75 2.92 -21.74
N LEU A 70 0.16 2.07 -20.89
CA LEU A 70 0.60 0.69 -20.66
C LEU A 70 -0.46 -0.33 -21.10
N SER A 71 -0.01 -1.54 -21.44
CA SER A 71 -0.91 -2.65 -21.77
C SER A 71 -1.74 -3.09 -20.56
N GLN A 72 -2.95 -3.60 -20.80
CA GLN A 72 -3.80 -4.15 -19.73
C GLN A 72 -3.13 -5.28 -18.93
N PRO A 73 -2.38 -6.24 -19.54
CA PRO A 73 -1.58 -7.20 -18.78
C PRO A 73 -0.56 -6.55 -17.83
N THR A 74 0.15 -5.51 -18.28
CA THR A 74 1.14 -4.78 -17.46
C THR A 74 0.47 -4.08 -16.28
N VAL A 75 -0.63 -3.37 -16.51
CA VAL A 75 -1.40 -2.70 -15.45
C VAL A 75 -1.98 -3.71 -14.46
N SER A 76 -2.52 -4.83 -14.96
CA SER A 76 -3.06 -5.90 -14.10
C SER A 76 -1.99 -6.54 -13.22
N HIS A 77 -0.77 -6.71 -13.73
CA HIS A 77 0.37 -7.20 -12.95
C HIS A 77 0.77 -6.22 -11.84
N HIS A 78 0.85 -4.92 -12.14
CA HIS A 78 1.12 -3.89 -11.14
C HIS A 78 0.04 -3.80 -10.06
N LEU A 79 -1.24 -3.85 -10.44
CA LEU A 79 -2.36 -3.87 -9.50
C LEU A 79 -2.33 -5.12 -8.60
N ARG A 80 -1.95 -6.28 -9.14
CA ARG A 80 -1.73 -7.50 -8.34
C ARG A 80 -0.64 -7.28 -7.28
N ILE A 81 0.54 -6.78 -7.67
CA ILE A 81 1.66 -6.52 -6.73
C ILE A 81 1.21 -5.58 -5.60
N LEU A 82 0.48 -4.51 -5.92
CA LEU A 82 -0.02 -3.57 -4.92
C LEU A 82 -1.09 -4.19 -4.00
N THR A 83 -1.93 -5.08 -4.53
CA THR A 83 -2.92 -5.84 -3.74
C THR A 83 -2.24 -6.85 -2.81
N GLU A 84 -1.26 -7.60 -3.30
CA GLU A 84 -0.47 -8.58 -2.52
C GLU A 84 0.38 -7.91 -1.43
N ALA A 85 0.78 -6.66 -1.63
CA ALA A 85 1.45 -5.83 -0.63
C ALA A 85 0.50 -5.18 0.40
N GLY A 86 -0.82 -5.40 0.30
CA GLY A 86 -1.83 -4.81 1.19
C GLY A 86 -2.06 -3.30 0.98
N LEU A 87 -1.61 -2.73 -0.13
CA LEU A 87 -1.74 -1.30 -0.45
C LEU A 87 -3.06 -0.97 -1.15
N LEU A 88 -3.61 -1.95 -1.87
CA LEU A 88 -4.90 -1.85 -2.55
C LEU A 88 -5.86 -2.94 -2.09
N GLU A 89 -7.12 -2.56 -1.90
CA GLU A 89 -8.25 -3.48 -1.92
C GLU A 89 -8.73 -3.69 -3.36
N ARG A 90 -9.33 -4.86 -3.63
CA ARG A 90 -9.89 -5.23 -4.93
C ARG A 90 -11.32 -5.72 -4.78
N GLU A 91 -12.27 -5.03 -5.38
CA GLU A 91 -13.68 -5.41 -5.42
C GLU A 91 -14.08 -5.85 -6.84
N LYS A 92 -14.83 -6.95 -6.96
CA LYS A 92 -15.36 -7.42 -8.25
C LYS A 92 -16.83 -7.00 -8.40
N ARG A 93 -17.14 -6.17 -9.40
CA ARG A 93 -18.49 -5.70 -9.71
C ARG A 93 -18.90 -6.19 -11.11
N GLY A 94 -19.70 -7.25 -11.15
CA GLY A 94 -20.04 -7.93 -12.40
C GLY A 94 -18.80 -8.51 -13.09
N VAL A 95 -18.49 -8.03 -14.29
CA VAL A 95 -17.27 -8.41 -15.04
C VAL A 95 -16.04 -7.57 -14.68
N TRP A 96 -16.23 -6.41 -14.04
CA TRP A 96 -15.17 -5.45 -13.77
C TRP A 96 -14.53 -5.65 -12.40
N ALA A 97 -13.28 -5.19 -12.27
CA ALA A 97 -12.55 -5.15 -11.00
C ALA A 97 -12.15 -3.71 -10.70
N TYR A 98 -12.60 -3.23 -9.54
CA TYR A 98 -12.31 -1.90 -8.99
C TYR A 98 -11.25 -2.03 -7.90
N TYR A 99 -10.40 -1.02 -7.81
CA TYR A 99 -9.32 -0.95 -6.83
C TYR A 99 -9.39 0.35 -6.06
N ARG A 100 -9.15 0.29 -4.74
CA ARG A 100 -9.09 1.45 -3.83
C ARG A 100 -7.87 1.33 -2.92
N LEU A 101 -7.35 2.45 -2.42
CA LEU A 101 -6.24 2.46 -1.46
C LEU A 101 -6.70 1.96 -0.10
N VAL A 102 -5.84 1.21 0.61
CA VAL A 102 -6.05 0.81 2.01
C VAL A 102 -5.50 1.93 2.93
N PRO A 103 -6.35 2.76 3.58
CA PRO A 103 -5.86 3.99 4.22
C PRO A 103 -4.88 3.73 5.37
N THR A 104 -5.07 2.64 6.12
CA THR A 104 -4.20 2.23 7.23
C THR A 104 -2.80 1.81 6.77
N ALA A 105 -2.69 1.15 5.62
CA ALA A 105 -1.40 0.77 5.03
C ALA A 105 -0.63 2.02 4.58
N ILE A 106 -1.30 2.97 3.93
CA ILE A 106 -0.70 4.25 3.52
C ILE A 106 -0.24 5.07 4.73
N ALA A 107 -1.06 5.17 5.78
CA ALA A 107 -0.70 5.84 7.03
C ALA A 107 0.55 5.21 7.68
N THR A 108 0.60 3.88 7.75
CA THR A 108 1.77 3.15 8.30
C THR A 108 3.07 3.51 7.57
N ILE A 109 3.01 3.68 6.24
CA ILE A 109 4.18 4.05 5.42
C ILE A 109 4.57 5.53 5.62
N ALA A 110 3.59 6.42 5.81
CA ALA A 110 3.84 7.82 6.11
C ALA A 110 4.49 8.02 7.50
N ASP A 111 4.00 7.31 8.52
CA ASP A 111 4.61 7.27 9.86
C ASP A 111 6.08 6.82 9.78
N LEU A 112 6.35 5.83 8.92
CA LEU A 112 7.68 5.24 8.73
C LEU A 112 8.72 6.22 8.19
N LEU A 113 8.29 7.14 7.33
CA LEU A 113 9.13 8.18 6.73
C LEU A 113 9.14 9.47 7.57
N THR A 114 8.43 9.52 8.69
CA THR A 114 8.42 10.67 9.59
C THR A 114 9.80 10.78 10.28
N PRO A 115 10.52 11.90 10.12
CA PRO A 115 11.87 12.03 10.65
C PRO A 115 11.88 11.98 12.19
N PRO A 116 12.92 11.38 12.80
CA PRO A 116 13.02 11.30 14.25
C PRO A 116 13.05 12.69 14.88
N ARG A 117 12.16 12.94 15.83
CA ARG A 117 12.26 14.12 16.70
C ARG A 117 13.62 14.09 17.40
N LYS A 118 14.36 15.20 17.37
CA LYS A 118 15.70 15.31 17.98
C LYS A 118 15.67 14.76 19.40
N ARG A 119 16.47 13.70 19.68
CA ARG A 119 16.68 13.22 21.04
C ARG A 119 17.24 14.37 21.87
N ALA A 120 16.48 14.85 22.85
CA ALA A 120 16.95 15.87 23.78
C ALA A 120 18.13 15.30 24.56
N THR A 121 19.32 15.84 24.34
CA THR A 121 20.53 15.43 25.06
C THR A 121 20.39 15.87 26.52
N LYS A 122 20.17 14.92 27.44
CA LYS A 122 20.37 15.18 28.87
C LYS A 122 21.84 15.55 29.06
N LYS A 123 22.11 16.83 29.33
CA LYS A 123 23.42 17.31 29.75
C LYS A 123 23.72 16.65 31.09
N ALA A 124 24.66 15.70 31.10
CA ALA A 124 25.19 15.14 32.34
C ALA A 124 25.78 16.28 33.18
N ARG A 125 25.52 16.24 34.50
CA ARG A 125 25.94 17.23 35.49
C ARG A 125 26.80 16.55 36.53
#